data_AF-A0A0C9TVV5-F1
#
_entry.id   AF-A0A0C9TVV5-F1
#
_cell.length_a   1.000
_cell.length_b   1.000
_cell.length_c   1.000
_cell.angle_alpha   90.00
_cell.angle_beta   90.00
_cell.angle_gamma   90.00
#
_symmetry.space_group_name_H-M   'P 1'
#
loop_
_entity.id
_entity.type
_entity.pdbx_description
1 polymer ?
#
loop_
_entity_poly.entity_id
_entity_poly.type
_entity_poly.pdbx_seq_one_letter_code
_entity_poly.pdbx_strand_id
1 'polypeptide(L)'
;MSTNTSANNTSFSFLNPPTADRPSISKAGTIRPASDRSPFERRDPAKKPKAVDLEEYLNKDIDLPPSPTRTTTRSATLLGADILGDTSKRKEPSTLSNITIPHLPSASSMSQSGSTTAPADTTTQVPPQDQATVGSSDTDHHPVTTYALNPPPPERLPADIRNRFIAPVGTGWYPIHGQTLERLMFPITPNHQRDWKSLDGNKTLAVISRLKVTRNAADRVATMSALERLLAMAFPGNAAIDVVLGDTIQAHVHPNSAYPFLVQGLTDRETRILKNEFVLAHEEIAVFFYPYDTALPITNYALSLEGLVLTPSSANDTRAAAELVCFLSTAGEFIQFINQNHSNIPFDAEPNSSNFVRWILNTLQVTSSVVKRRNTGPVLIHNVFIHPPTIEPAAYKEWISLLHRLHYDTRKGTGKPTTAELCNVCKSVAHSDDACKYAAVPGWPAAAPSPPSPPPQPYSAHIRGGGHPHGRGRGGISGRGRGGNSSVGWV
;
A
#
# COMPACT_ATOMS: atom_id res chain seq x y z
N MET A 1 14.50 -15.39 -23.32
CA MET A 1 15.60 -16.38 -23.44
C MET A 1 16.91 -15.68 -23.13
N SER A 2 17.77 -16.36 -22.36
CA SER A 2 19.17 -16.02 -21.97
C SER A 2 19.42 -15.00 -20.84
N THR A 3 19.53 -15.57 -19.63
CA THR A 3 20.49 -15.31 -18.53
C THR A 3 20.46 -14.00 -17.72
N ASN A 4 19.98 -14.10 -16.47
CA ASN A 4 20.60 -13.43 -15.31
C ASN A 4 20.32 -14.22 -13.99
N THR A 5 20.70 -15.50 -13.98
CA THR A 5 20.49 -16.44 -12.85
C THR A 5 21.83 -16.85 -12.22
N SER A 6 22.72 -15.87 -11.99
CA SER A 6 24.08 -16.14 -11.53
C SER A 6 24.41 -15.32 -10.28
N ALA A 7 23.74 -15.61 -9.16
CA ALA A 7 24.17 -15.08 -7.85
C ALA A 7 23.80 -15.93 -6.62
N ASN A 8 22.91 -16.93 -6.68
CA ASN A 8 22.39 -17.59 -5.47
C ASN A 8 22.62 -19.12 -5.37
N ASN A 9 23.60 -19.70 -6.06
CA ASN A 9 23.95 -21.12 -5.94
C ASN A 9 25.32 -21.35 -5.27
N THR A 10 25.57 -20.72 -4.12
CA THR A 10 26.58 -21.22 -3.18
C THR A 10 25.91 -22.25 -2.27
N SER A 11 26.12 -23.53 -2.58
CA SER A 11 25.77 -24.63 -1.68
C SER A 11 26.52 -24.45 -0.35
N PHE A 12 25.80 -24.06 0.70
CA PHE A 12 26.32 -24.06 2.06
C PHE A 12 26.51 -25.51 2.51
N SER A 13 27.76 -25.98 2.50
CA SER A 13 28.19 -27.24 3.11
C SER A 13 28.71 -26.96 4.51
N PHE A 14 28.12 -27.61 5.53
CA PHE A 14 28.71 -27.69 6.86
C PHE A 14 29.81 -28.75 6.83
N LEU A 15 31.02 -28.36 6.41
CA LEU A 15 32.21 -29.17 6.64
C LEU A 15 32.61 -29.07 8.11
N ASN A 16 32.73 -30.23 8.76
CA ASN A 16 33.32 -30.35 10.09
C ASN A 16 34.70 -29.67 10.11
N PRO A 17 35.02 -28.87 11.15
CA PRO A 17 36.30 -28.19 11.21
C PRO A 17 37.44 -29.22 11.30
N PRO A 18 38.59 -28.96 10.63
CA PRO A 18 39.77 -29.79 10.77
C PRO A 18 40.30 -29.73 12.20
N THR A 19 40.64 -30.89 12.75
CA THR A 19 41.35 -31.04 14.02
C THR A 19 42.73 -30.38 13.85
N ALA A 20 42.88 -29.15 14.33
CA ALA A 20 44.14 -28.42 14.28
C ALA A 20 45.02 -28.77 15.49
N ASP A 21 46.27 -29.10 15.20
CA ASP A 21 47.32 -29.35 16.17
C ASP A 21 47.56 -28.15 17.09
N ARG A 22 47.83 -28.49 18.34
CA ARG A 22 47.92 -27.63 19.52
C ARG A 22 49.19 -26.76 19.49
N PRO A 23 49.10 -25.42 19.44
CA PRO A 23 50.25 -24.55 19.64
C PRO A 23 50.50 -24.31 21.14
N SER A 24 51.74 -23.94 21.45
CA SER A 24 52.31 -23.83 22.78
C SER A 24 51.70 -22.74 23.66
N ILE A 25 51.67 -23.04 24.96
CA ILE A 25 51.11 -22.23 26.04
C ILE A 25 51.98 -21.00 26.26
N SER A 26 51.42 -19.81 26.02
CA SER A 26 51.90 -18.56 26.60
C SER A 26 50.82 -17.98 27.54
N LYS A 27 51.26 -17.68 28.76
CA LYS A 27 50.45 -17.21 29.89
C LYS A 27 49.83 -15.84 29.60
N ALA A 28 48.51 -15.73 29.64
CA ALA A 28 47.81 -14.47 29.81
C ALA A 28 46.45 -14.67 30.51
N GLY A 29 46.24 -13.94 31.61
CA GLY A 29 44.94 -13.51 32.13
C GLY A 29 43.97 -14.58 32.67
N THR A 30 43.85 -14.66 33.99
CA THR A 30 42.78 -15.39 34.69
C THR A 30 41.40 -14.85 34.28
N ILE A 31 40.68 -15.59 33.44
CA ILE A 31 39.26 -15.35 33.12
C ILE A 31 38.43 -15.93 34.26
N ARG A 32 37.58 -15.09 34.87
CA ARG A 32 36.63 -15.53 35.91
C ARG A 32 35.52 -16.41 35.30
N PRO A 33 35.06 -17.46 36.01
CA PRO A 33 33.93 -18.28 35.58
C PRO A 33 32.63 -17.48 35.45
N ALA A 34 31.78 -17.88 34.49
CA ALA A 34 30.48 -17.26 34.21
C ALA A 34 29.43 -17.44 35.32
N SER A 35 29.78 -18.00 36.48
CA SER A 35 28.90 -18.20 37.64
C SER A 35 28.84 -17.00 38.60
N ASP A 36 29.70 -15.98 38.44
CA ASP A 36 29.82 -14.85 39.39
C ASP A 36 29.16 -13.54 38.91
N ARG A 37 28.15 -13.60 38.01
CA ARG A 37 27.33 -12.42 37.74
C ARG A 37 26.35 -12.18 38.89
N SER A 38 26.58 -11.09 39.63
CA SER A 38 25.65 -10.54 40.61
C SER A 38 24.26 -10.31 39.98
N PRO A 39 23.19 -10.46 40.77
CA PRO A 39 21.83 -10.44 40.25
C PRO A 39 21.41 -8.99 39.98
N PHE A 40 21.24 -8.65 38.70
CA PHE A 40 20.48 -7.48 38.30
C PHE A 40 19.02 -7.66 38.73
N GLU A 41 18.57 -6.73 39.57
CA GLU A 41 17.19 -6.30 39.81
C GLU A 41 16.10 -7.37 39.64
N ARG A 42 15.67 -7.93 40.78
CA ARG A 42 14.37 -8.60 40.89
C ARG A 42 13.28 -7.67 40.35
N ARG A 43 12.81 -7.96 39.13
CA ARG A 43 11.51 -7.47 38.66
C ARG A 43 10.45 -8.03 39.58
N ASP A 44 9.67 -7.12 40.12
CA ASP A 44 8.53 -7.37 41.00
C ASP A 44 7.51 -8.28 40.30
N PRO A 45 7.30 -9.54 40.74
CA PRO A 45 6.38 -10.48 40.09
C PRO A 45 4.91 -10.04 40.18
N ALA A 46 4.60 -8.98 40.94
CA ALA A 46 3.28 -8.36 40.98
C ALA A 46 2.98 -7.48 39.75
N LYS A 47 3.97 -7.11 38.94
CA LYS A 47 3.75 -6.35 37.70
C LYS A 47 3.63 -7.30 36.51
N LYS A 48 2.40 -7.78 36.27
CA LYS A 48 2.06 -8.40 34.98
C LYS A 48 2.50 -7.45 33.86
N PRO A 49 3.33 -7.90 32.89
CA PRO A 49 3.55 -7.11 31.69
C PRO A 49 2.19 -6.82 31.06
N LYS A 50 1.91 -5.55 30.80
CA LYS A 50 0.73 -5.14 30.04
C LYS A 50 0.85 -5.85 28.70
N ALA A 51 0.04 -6.87 28.46
CA ALA A 51 -0.07 -7.49 27.16
C ALA A 51 -0.43 -6.38 26.18
N VAL A 52 0.40 -6.20 25.16
CA VAL A 52 0.07 -5.31 24.05
C VAL A 52 -1.03 -6.03 23.29
N ASP A 53 -2.24 -5.47 23.36
CA ASP A 53 -3.40 -5.97 22.64
C ASP A 53 -3.17 -5.68 21.14
N LEU A 54 -3.06 -6.73 20.33
CA LEU A 54 -2.71 -6.62 18.91
C LEU A 54 -3.86 -6.00 18.09
N GLU A 55 -5.10 -6.13 18.56
CA GLU A 55 -6.23 -5.43 17.97
C GLU A 55 -6.14 -3.92 18.22
N GLU A 56 -5.53 -3.46 19.31
CA GLU A 56 -5.26 -2.03 19.54
C GLU A 56 -4.21 -1.45 18.60
N TYR A 57 -3.26 -2.28 18.13
CA TYR A 57 -2.19 -1.85 17.20
C TYR A 57 -2.62 -1.90 15.72
N LEU A 58 -3.63 -2.72 15.40
CA LEU A 58 -4.20 -2.84 14.06
C LEU A 58 -5.54 -2.07 13.89
N ASN A 59 -6.28 -1.76 14.97
CA ASN A 59 -7.68 -1.27 14.92
C ASN A 59 -8.14 -0.15 15.91
N LYS A 60 -7.33 0.51 16.78
CA LYS A 60 -7.82 1.71 17.53
C LYS A 60 -7.58 3.01 16.72
N ASP A 61 -8.52 3.92 16.43
CA ASP A 61 -9.75 4.37 17.10
C ASP A 61 -9.59 4.54 18.62
N ILE A 62 -9.11 5.73 18.98
CA ILE A 62 -8.98 6.26 20.33
C ILE A 62 -10.39 6.66 20.81
N ASP A 63 -10.92 5.97 21.82
CA ASP A 63 -11.99 6.53 22.63
C ASP A 63 -11.43 7.72 23.44
N LEU A 64 -11.84 8.91 23.04
CA LEU A 64 -11.61 10.13 23.81
C LEU A 64 -12.70 10.27 24.88
N PRO A 65 -12.37 10.78 26.09
CA PRO A 65 -13.38 11.17 27.05
C PRO A 65 -14.33 12.21 26.43
N PRO A 66 -15.59 12.32 26.91
CA PRO A 66 -16.53 13.29 26.38
C PRO A 66 -15.92 14.70 26.43
N SER A 67 -15.85 15.35 25.27
CA SER A 67 -15.40 16.73 25.13
C SER A 67 -16.13 17.61 26.15
N PRO A 68 -15.43 18.51 26.87
CA PRO A 68 -16.11 19.47 27.72
C PRO A 68 -16.97 20.35 26.82
N THR A 69 -18.28 20.29 27.04
CA THR A 69 -19.29 21.17 26.48
C THR A 69 -18.81 22.61 26.60
N ARG A 70 -18.38 23.21 25.48
CA ARG A 70 -18.12 24.64 25.43
C ARG A 70 -19.48 25.32 25.31
N THR A 71 -19.90 25.87 26.43
CA THR A 71 -21.08 26.71 26.63
C THR A 71 -21.21 27.73 25.52
N THR A 72 -22.37 27.73 24.88
CA THR A 72 -22.84 28.73 23.94
C THR A 72 -23.11 30.05 24.66
N THR A 73 -22.20 31.00 24.56
CA THR A 73 -22.55 32.41 24.79
C THR A 73 -22.93 33.02 23.44
N ARG A 74 -24.24 33.18 23.26
CA ARG A 74 -24.87 33.92 22.16
C ARG A 74 -24.30 35.33 22.08
N SER A 75 -23.76 35.69 20.92
CA SER A 75 -23.73 37.06 20.43
C SER A 75 -24.26 37.05 19.01
N ALA A 76 -25.45 37.63 18.84
CA ALA A 76 -26.11 37.79 17.56
C ALA A 76 -25.37 38.84 16.73
N THR A 77 -24.85 38.44 15.57
CA THR A 77 -24.46 39.37 14.52
C THR A 77 -25.45 39.19 13.38
N LEU A 78 -26.38 40.14 13.29
CA LEU A 78 -27.28 40.36 12.16
C LEU A 78 -26.45 40.67 10.90
N LEU A 79 -26.59 39.86 9.86
CA LEU A 79 -26.27 40.26 8.50
C LEU A 79 -27.53 40.05 7.66
N GLY A 80 -28.02 41.19 7.15
CA GLY A 80 -29.29 41.33 6.46
C GLY A 80 -29.30 40.65 5.10
N ALA A 81 -30.48 40.11 4.81
CA ALA A 81 -31.00 39.99 3.46
C ALA A 81 -31.43 41.38 2.97
N ASP A 82 -31.10 41.67 1.72
CA ASP A 82 -31.66 42.64 0.76
C ASP A 82 -30.49 42.95 -0.20
N ILE A 83 -30.54 42.59 -1.48
CA ILE A 83 -31.06 43.44 -2.54
C ILE A 83 -31.39 42.56 -3.77
N LEU A 84 -32.68 42.52 -4.12
CA LEU A 84 -33.17 42.36 -5.50
C LEU A 84 -33.49 43.78 -6.01
N GLY A 85 -33.15 44.06 -7.27
CA GLY A 85 -33.43 45.31 -7.98
C GLY A 85 -32.39 45.53 -9.08
N ASP A 86 -32.56 44.86 -10.23
CA ASP A 86 -33.17 45.43 -11.44
C ASP A 86 -32.34 46.57 -12.07
N THR A 87 -31.74 46.31 -13.23
CA THR A 87 -31.85 47.21 -14.38
C THR A 87 -31.39 46.51 -15.67
N SER A 88 -32.38 46.25 -16.52
CA SER A 88 -32.27 46.16 -17.97
C SER A 88 -31.45 47.30 -18.56
N LYS A 89 -30.51 46.99 -19.48
CA LYS A 89 -30.18 47.85 -20.62
C LYS A 89 -29.43 47.11 -21.74
N ARG A 90 -30.25 46.66 -22.68
CA ARG A 90 -30.03 46.59 -24.14
C ARG A 90 -28.96 47.56 -24.66
N LYS A 91 -27.92 47.05 -25.33
CA LYS A 91 -27.26 47.72 -26.47
C LYS A 91 -26.40 46.76 -27.29
N GLU A 92 -26.88 46.45 -28.48
CA GLU A 92 -26.12 46.12 -29.69
C GLU A 92 -26.60 47.11 -30.78
N PRO A 93 -25.96 47.28 -31.95
CA PRO A 93 -24.73 46.66 -32.46
C PRO A 93 -23.73 47.65 -33.11
N SER A 94 -22.51 47.21 -33.43
CA SER A 94 -21.67 47.79 -34.50
C SER A 94 -20.54 46.83 -34.91
N THR A 95 -20.78 46.11 -36.01
CA THR A 95 -19.93 45.88 -37.20
C THR A 95 -18.39 45.76 -37.17
N LEU A 96 -17.97 44.72 -37.92
CA LEU A 96 -16.79 44.57 -38.81
C LEU A 96 -15.45 44.13 -38.19
N SER A 97 -15.05 42.88 -38.46
CA SER A 97 -13.96 42.57 -39.42
C SER A 97 -13.77 41.05 -39.65
N ASN A 98 -13.95 40.66 -40.92
CA ASN A 98 -13.26 39.63 -41.72
C ASN A 98 -12.47 38.50 -41.05
N ILE A 99 -12.91 37.24 -41.24
CA ILE A 99 -12.02 36.10 -41.51
C ILE A 99 -12.64 35.19 -42.59
N THR A 100 -11.82 34.92 -43.60
CA THR A 100 -12.02 34.15 -44.84
C THR A 100 -12.13 32.64 -44.59
N ILE A 101 -13.11 31.97 -45.24
CA ILE A 101 -13.24 30.51 -45.33
C ILE A 101 -13.05 30.09 -46.80
N PRO A 102 -12.20 29.10 -47.13
CA PRO A 102 -12.10 28.60 -48.49
C PRO A 102 -13.18 27.55 -48.81
N HIS A 103 -13.84 27.77 -49.94
CA HIS A 103 -14.81 26.90 -50.60
C HIS A 103 -14.15 25.60 -51.13
N LEU A 104 -14.81 24.45 -50.94
CA LEU A 104 -14.65 23.25 -51.75
C LEU A 104 -15.75 23.18 -52.83
N PRO A 105 -15.44 22.72 -54.05
CA PRO A 105 -16.44 22.57 -55.10
C PRO A 105 -17.16 21.22 -55.03
N SER A 106 -18.48 21.28 -55.15
CA SER A 106 -19.34 20.14 -55.47
C SER A 106 -19.32 19.89 -56.97
N ALA A 107 -19.10 18.65 -57.40
CA ALA A 107 -19.35 18.19 -58.75
C ALA A 107 -20.24 16.94 -58.69
N SER A 108 -21.45 17.10 -59.21
CA SER A 108 -22.42 16.04 -59.48
C SER A 108 -22.04 15.32 -60.77
N SER A 109 -22.16 14.00 -60.83
CA SER A 109 -22.47 13.31 -62.09
C SER A 109 -23.22 12.01 -61.84
N MET A 110 -24.33 11.88 -62.57
CA MET A 110 -25.24 10.74 -62.67
C MET A 110 -24.54 9.49 -63.23
N SER A 111 -25.09 8.30 -62.93
CA SER A 111 -25.52 7.28 -63.92
C SER A 111 -26.15 6.05 -63.24
N GLN A 112 -27.45 5.84 -63.53
CA GLN A 112 -28.11 4.60 -63.97
C GLN A 112 -28.02 3.33 -63.09
N SER A 113 -29.11 2.95 -62.39
CA SER A 113 -30.24 2.09 -62.83
C SER A 113 -29.88 0.65 -63.18
N GLY A 114 -30.45 -0.28 -62.40
CA GLY A 114 -30.42 -1.72 -62.63
C GLY A 114 -31.20 -2.49 -61.56
N SER A 115 -32.54 -2.48 -61.66
CA SER A 115 -33.42 -3.46 -61.02
C SER A 115 -33.03 -4.88 -61.44
N THR A 116 -33.32 -5.91 -60.62
CA THR A 116 -34.45 -6.85 -60.79
C THR A 116 -34.27 -8.10 -59.90
N THR A 117 -35.38 -8.50 -59.26
CA THR A 117 -35.81 -9.87 -58.89
C THR A 117 -35.15 -10.66 -57.76
N ALA A 118 -35.94 -10.87 -56.70
CA ALA A 118 -36.05 -12.13 -55.96
C ALA A 118 -36.58 -13.27 -56.87
N PRO A 119 -36.39 -14.55 -56.52
CA PRO A 119 -37.34 -15.20 -55.62
C PRO A 119 -36.73 -16.21 -54.62
N ALA A 120 -37.60 -16.63 -53.70
CA ALA A 120 -37.42 -17.66 -52.70
C ALA A 120 -37.10 -19.05 -53.28
N ASP A 121 -36.47 -19.91 -52.48
CA ASP A 121 -36.97 -21.28 -52.38
C ASP A 121 -36.61 -21.98 -51.06
N THR A 122 -37.60 -22.75 -50.63
CA THR A 122 -37.69 -23.61 -49.46
C THR A 122 -37.07 -24.96 -49.80
N THR A 123 -36.21 -25.54 -48.95
CA THR A 123 -36.05 -27.01 -48.92
C THR A 123 -35.66 -27.52 -47.54
N THR A 124 -36.64 -28.16 -46.90
CA THR A 124 -36.52 -29.10 -45.79
C THR A 124 -35.93 -30.41 -46.30
N GLN A 125 -34.90 -30.96 -45.63
CA GLN A 125 -34.51 -32.36 -45.78
C GLN A 125 -33.99 -32.98 -44.47
N VAL A 126 -34.81 -33.92 -43.97
CA VAL A 126 -34.54 -35.11 -43.14
C VAL A 126 -34.69 -36.31 -44.12
N PRO A 127 -34.29 -37.61 -43.93
CA PRO A 127 -33.63 -38.43 -42.87
C PRO A 127 -32.39 -39.22 -43.46
N PRO A 128 -31.84 -40.38 -42.98
CA PRO A 128 -32.36 -41.36 -42.01
C PRO A 128 -31.42 -42.02 -40.98
N GLN A 129 -32.13 -42.67 -40.07
CA GLN A 129 -31.73 -43.57 -39.00
C GLN A 129 -31.38 -44.99 -39.50
N ASP A 130 -30.70 -45.71 -38.63
CA ASP A 130 -30.52 -47.16 -38.50
C ASP A 130 -29.52 -47.89 -39.40
N GLN A 131 -28.40 -48.31 -38.79
CA GLN A 131 -27.94 -49.69 -38.88
C GLN A 131 -27.08 -50.07 -37.66
N ALA A 132 -27.56 -51.07 -36.93
CA ALA A 132 -26.83 -51.78 -35.90
C ALA A 132 -25.65 -52.56 -36.50
N THR A 133 -24.49 -52.52 -35.87
CA THR A 133 -23.44 -53.54 -36.06
C THR A 133 -22.78 -53.84 -34.72
N VAL A 134 -22.85 -55.11 -34.36
CA VAL A 134 -22.21 -55.75 -33.20
C VAL A 134 -20.76 -56.10 -33.58
N GLY A 135 -19.81 -55.77 -32.71
CA GLY A 135 -18.39 -56.17 -32.78
C GLY A 135 -17.56 -55.22 -31.90
N SER A 136 -17.30 -55.54 -30.62
CA SER A 136 -16.18 -56.38 -30.17
C SER A 136 -14.81 -55.88 -30.64
N SER A 137 -14.22 -54.94 -29.88
CA SER A 137 -12.78 -54.93 -29.60
C SER A 137 -12.47 -53.95 -28.47
N ASP A 138 -11.99 -54.50 -27.35
CA ASP A 138 -11.19 -53.81 -26.35
C ASP A 138 -10.11 -52.97 -27.02
N THR A 139 -10.21 -51.66 -26.91
CA THR A 139 -9.08 -50.75 -27.04
C THR A 139 -9.20 -49.71 -25.96
N ASP A 140 -8.29 -49.77 -24.99
CA ASP A 140 -8.02 -48.76 -23.98
C ASP A 140 -7.86 -47.38 -24.63
N HIS A 141 -8.96 -46.65 -24.74
CA HIS A 141 -8.96 -45.23 -25.03
C HIS A 141 -8.58 -44.49 -23.76
N HIS A 142 -7.26 -44.35 -23.55
CA HIS A 142 -6.73 -43.31 -22.69
C HIS A 142 -7.39 -41.98 -23.07
N PRO A 143 -8.04 -41.26 -22.12
CA PRO A 143 -8.57 -39.95 -22.40
C PRO A 143 -7.40 -39.07 -22.84
N VAL A 144 -7.44 -38.64 -24.09
CA VAL A 144 -6.49 -37.69 -24.66
C VAL A 144 -6.55 -36.45 -23.78
N THR A 145 -5.53 -36.30 -22.94
CA THR A 145 -5.32 -35.15 -22.06
C THR A 145 -5.40 -33.90 -22.91
N THR A 146 -6.50 -33.19 -22.73
CA THR A 146 -6.84 -31.98 -23.46
C THR A 146 -5.68 -31.00 -23.35
N TYR A 147 -5.13 -30.60 -24.50
CA TYR A 147 -4.05 -29.63 -24.60
C TYR A 147 -4.33 -28.44 -23.67
N ALA A 148 -3.43 -28.19 -22.73
CA ALA A 148 -3.45 -27.00 -21.91
C ALA A 148 -3.37 -25.77 -22.84
N LEU A 149 -4.54 -25.20 -23.16
CA LEU A 149 -4.64 -23.98 -23.92
C LEU A 149 -3.87 -22.91 -23.14
N ASN A 150 -2.79 -22.40 -23.76
CA ASN A 150 -2.05 -21.28 -23.19
C ASN A 150 -3.05 -20.17 -22.81
N PRO A 151 -2.98 -19.63 -21.57
CA PRO A 151 -3.91 -18.60 -21.14
C PRO A 151 -3.84 -17.43 -22.13
N PRO A 152 -5.00 -16.81 -22.47
CA PRO A 152 -5.00 -15.67 -23.37
C PRO A 152 -4.07 -14.58 -22.81
N PRO A 153 -3.33 -13.86 -23.68
CA PRO A 153 -2.43 -12.81 -23.23
C PRO A 153 -3.20 -11.78 -22.39
N PRO A 154 -2.59 -11.23 -21.33
CA PRO A 154 -3.25 -10.28 -20.46
C PRO A 154 -3.73 -9.08 -21.27
N GLU A 155 -4.98 -8.68 -21.07
CA GLU A 155 -5.55 -7.51 -21.73
C GLU A 155 -4.76 -6.25 -21.33
N ARG A 156 -4.37 -5.46 -22.34
CA ARG A 156 -3.59 -4.23 -22.20
C ARG A 156 -4.31 -3.08 -22.90
N LEU A 157 -3.89 -1.85 -22.60
CA LEU A 157 -4.33 -0.70 -23.40
C LEU A 157 -3.89 -0.87 -24.87
N PRO A 158 -4.72 -0.43 -25.84
CA PRO A 158 -4.29 -0.32 -27.24
C PRO A 158 -2.98 0.48 -27.35
N ALA A 159 -2.08 0.09 -28.26
CA ALA A 159 -0.73 0.65 -28.33
C ALA A 159 -0.73 2.18 -28.55
N ASP A 160 -1.64 2.68 -29.38
CA ASP A 160 -1.84 4.10 -29.68
C ASP A 160 -2.27 4.92 -28.45
N ILE A 161 -3.06 4.32 -27.55
CA ILE A 161 -3.43 4.90 -26.27
C ILE A 161 -2.28 4.75 -25.26
N ARG A 162 -1.66 3.56 -25.19
CA ARG A 162 -0.61 3.24 -24.22
C ARG A 162 0.62 4.14 -24.38
N ASN A 163 0.94 4.54 -25.61
CA ASN A 163 2.05 5.43 -25.95
C ASN A 163 1.88 6.86 -25.40
N ARG A 164 0.68 7.24 -24.92
CA ARG A 164 0.43 8.53 -24.26
C ARG A 164 0.84 8.53 -22.78
N PHE A 165 1.14 7.36 -22.24
CA PHE A 165 1.51 7.18 -20.84
C PHE A 165 2.98 6.80 -20.73
N ILE A 166 3.58 7.19 -19.60
CA ILE A 166 4.95 6.83 -19.26
C ILE A 166 5.07 5.29 -19.24
N ALA A 167 6.09 4.79 -19.92
CA ALA A 167 6.39 3.37 -19.96
C ALA A 167 7.11 2.93 -18.68
N PRO A 168 6.87 1.71 -18.18
CA PRO A 168 7.70 1.14 -17.12
C PRO A 168 9.15 1.01 -17.58
N VAL A 169 10.09 1.09 -16.64
CA VAL A 169 11.51 0.81 -16.90
C VAL A 169 11.75 -0.70 -16.80
N GLY A 170 12.21 -1.32 -17.87
CA GLY A 170 12.55 -2.75 -17.90
C GLY A 170 11.34 -3.66 -18.19
N THR A 171 11.17 -4.73 -17.41
CA THR A 171 10.15 -5.77 -17.66
C THR A 171 8.75 -5.42 -17.13
N GLY A 172 8.60 -4.33 -16.38
CA GLY A 172 7.32 -3.93 -15.81
C GLY A 172 7.47 -2.94 -14.66
N TRP A 173 6.34 -2.63 -14.01
CA TRP A 173 6.31 -1.74 -12.85
C TRP A 173 6.88 -2.42 -11.60
N TYR A 174 7.48 -1.63 -10.72
CA TYR A 174 8.03 -2.13 -9.47
C TYR A 174 6.92 -2.54 -8.48
N PRO A 175 7.06 -3.66 -7.76
CA PRO A 175 6.06 -4.06 -6.78
C PRO A 175 5.90 -3.00 -5.67
N ILE A 176 4.66 -2.74 -5.28
CA ILE A 176 4.33 -1.90 -4.12
C ILE A 176 4.03 -2.84 -2.95
N HIS A 177 4.79 -2.69 -1.88
CA HIS A 177 4.72 -3.58 -0.72
C HIS A 177 3.82 -3.02 0.37
N GLY A 178 3.17 -3.93 1.11
CA GLY A 178 2.39 -3.64 2.32
C GLY A 178 1.14 -2.78 2.10
N GLN A 179 0.57 -2.81 0.90
CA GLN A 179 -0.77 -2.31 0.63
C GLN A 179 -1.78 -3.42 0.89
N THR A 180 -2.81 -3.11 1.66
CA THR A 180 -3.98 -3.96 1.90
C THR A 180 -5.23 -3.13 1.63
N LEU A 181 -6.35 -3.79 1.32
CA LEU A 181 -7.62 -3.07 1.16
C LEU A 181 -7.98 -2.30 2.44
N GLU A 182 -7.77 -2.91 3.61
CA GLU A 182 -7.94 -2.28 4.93
C GLU A 182 -7.13 -0.98 5.04
N ARG A 183 -5.85 -0.99 4.64
CA ARG A 183 -4.99 0.19 4.66
C ARG A 183 -5.39 1.26 3.66
N LEU A 184 -5.81 0.87 2.47
CA LEU A 184 -6.30 1.79 1.44
C LEU A 184 -7.58 2.49 1.90
N MET A 185 -8.51 1.73 2.49
CA MET A 185 -9.79 2.23 2.95
C MET A 185 -9.71 2.97 4.29
N PHE A 186 -8.66 2.74 5.10
CA PHE A 186 -8.50 3.34 6.42
C PHE A 186 -8.73 4.86 6.46
N PRO A 187 -8.23 5.67 5.51
CA PRO A 187 -8.46 7.10 5.55
C PRO A 187 -9.90 7.51 5.23
N ILE A 188 -10.72 6.63 4.63
CA ILE A 188 -12.09 6.92 4.20
C ILE A 188 -13.07 6.69 5.35
N THR A 189 -14.01 7.62 5.57
CA THR A 189 -15.02 7.50 6.63
C THR A 189 -15.88 6.23 6.47
N PRO A 190 -16.25 5.53 7.55
CA PRO A 190 -17.10 4.33 7.47
C PRO A 190 -18.43 4.53 6.73
N ASN A 191 -19.00 5.74 6.75
CA ASN A 191 -20.20 6.07 5.96
C ASN A 191 -19.92 5.94 4.46
N HIS A 192 -18.92 6.66 3.95
CA HIS A 192 -18.52 6.54 2.54
C HIS A 192 -18.04 5.13 2.17
N GLN A 193 -17.41 4.38 3.08
CA GLN A 193 -17.08 2.98 2.80
C GLN A 193 -18.35 2.14 2.54
N ARG A 194 -19.41 2.35 3.33
CA ARG A 194 -20.72 1.71 3.12
C ARG A 194 -21.38 2.17 1.83
N ASP A 195 -21.33 3.47 1.54
CA ASP A 195 -21.88 4.04 0.31
C ASP A 195 -21.18 3.43 -0.91
N TRP A 196 -19.83 3.42 -0.93
CA TRP A 196 -19.03 2.78 -1.98
C TRP A 196 -19.33 1.29 -2.15
N LYS A 197 -19.60 0.59 -1.04
CA LYS A 197 -19.99 -0.82 -1.09
C LYS A 197 -21.36 -1.01 -1.74
N SER A 198 -22.29 -0.08 -1.52
CA SER A 198 -23.65 -0.12 -2.07
C SER A 198 -23.75 0.28 -3.54
N LEU A 199 -22.70 0.90 -4.11
CA LEU A 199 -22.64 1.22 -5.54
C LEU A 199 -22.50 -0.07 -6.36
N ASP A 200 -23.31 -0.16 -7.42
CA ASP A 200 -23.33 -1.27 -8.37
C ASP A 200 -22.19 -1.18 -9.40
N GLY A 201 -21.91 -2.30 -10.06
CA GLY A 201 -20.94 -2.37 -11.17
C GLY A 201 -19.49 -2.56 -10.73
N ASN A 202 -18.58 -2.49 -11.70
CA ASN A 202 -17.16 -2.71 -11.46
C ASN A 202 -16.53 -1.52 -10.73
N LYS A 203 -15.83 -1.83 -9.65
CA LYS A 203 -15.18 -0.85 -8.78
C LYS A 203 -13.67 -1.05 -8.75
N THR A 204 -12.95 0.04 -8.94
CA THR A 204 -11.48 0.09 -8.86
C THR A 204 -11.08 1.24 -7.95
N LEU A 205 -10.16 1.00 -7.02
CA LEU A 205 -9.55 2.06 -6.23
C LEU A 205 -8.38 2.68 -6.99
N ALA A 206 -8.37 4.01 -7.08
CA ALA A 206 -7.29 4.79 -7.67
C ALA A 206 -6.54 5.55 -6.56
N VAL A 207 -5.25 5.28 -6.42
CA VAL A 207 -4.37 5.95 -5.46
C VAL A 207 -3.39 6.83 -6.21
N ILE A 208 -3.38 8.12 -5.88
CA ILE A 208 -2.58 9.11 -6.60
C ILE A 208 -1.18 9.21 -5.99
N SER A 209 -0.17 9.17 -6.86
CA SER A 209 1.23 9.37 -6.51
C SER A 209 1.43 10.74 -5.87
N ARG A 210 2.20 10.79 -4.77
CA ARG A 210 2.52 12.03 -4.01
C ARG A 210 1.32 12.75 -3.38
N LEU A 211 0.09 12.31 -3.60
CA LEU A 211 -1.07 12.87 -2.93
C LEU A 211 -1.04 12.46 -1.46
N LYS A 212 -1.00 13.46 -0.58
CA LYS A 212 -1.16 13.25 0.86
C LYS A 212 -2.64 13.20 1.19
N VAL A 213 -2.97 12.54 2.30
CA VAL A 213 -4.32 12.61 2.86
C VAL A 213 -4.64 14.08 3.13
N THR A 214 -5.68 14.61 2.48
CA THR A 214 -6.05 16.02 2.54
C THR A 214 -7.55 16.18 2.80
N ARG A 215 -7.88 17.19 3.60
CA ARG A 215 -9.26 17.64 3.86
C ARG A 215 -9.64 18.83 2.99
N ASN A 216 -8.67 19.41 2.30
CA ASN A 216 -8.91 20.57 1.46
C ASN A 216 -9.77 20.15 0.26
N ALA A 217 -10.99 20.67 0.18
CA ALA A 217 -11.92 20.37 -0.91
C ALA A 217 -11.33 20.74 -2.28
N ALA A 218 -10.60 21.86 -2.37
CA ALA A 218 -10.00 22.29 -3.63
C ALA A 218 -8.94 21.29 -4.12
N ASP A 219 -8.07 20.79 -3.23
CA ASP A 219 -7.05 19.80 -3.59
C ASP A 219 -7.69 18.48 -4.05
N ARG A 220 -8.77 18.06 -3.37
CA ARG A 220 -9.53 16.85 -3.74
C ARG A 220 -10.19 16.97 -5.11
N VAL A 221 -10.86 18.09 -5.37
CA VAL A 221 -11.52 18.36 -6.66
C VAL A 221 -10.49 18.46 -7.79
N ALA A 222 -9.39 19.20 -7.60
CA ALA A 222 -8.34 19.30 -8.61
C ALA A 222 -7.73 17.93 -8.95
N THR A 223 -7.52 17.09 -7.94
CA THR A 223 -7.00 15.74 -8.11
C THR A 223 -8.00 14.81 -8.83
N MET A 224 -9.28 14.88 -8.44
CA MET A 224 -10.36 14.15 -9.10
C MET A 224 -10.44 14.50 -10.58
N SER A 225 -10.44 15.79 -10.92
CA SER A 225 -10.47 16.23 -12.33
C SER A 225 -9.23 15.79 -13.11
N ALA A 226 -8.06 15.72 -12.49
CA ALA A 226 -6.87 15.17 -13.13
C ALA A 226 -6.97 13.66 -13.38
N LEU A 227 -7.56 12.91 -12.43
CA LEU A 227 -7.85 11.48 -12.59
C LEU A 227 -8.89 11.22 -13.68
N GLU A 228 -9.97 12.00 -13.74
CA GLU A 228 -10.99 11.92 -14.80
C GLU A 228 -10.37 12.15 -16.19
N ARG A 229 -9.54 13.18 -16.35
CA ARG A 229 -8.80 13.42 -17.62
C ARG A 229 -7.90 12.24 -17.98
N LEU A 230 -7.19 11.67 -17.01
CA LEU A 230 -6.34 10.50 -17.22
C LEU A 230 -7.16 9.29 -17.70
N LEU A 231 -8.31 9.03 -17.07
CA LEU A 231 -9.20 7.93 -17.43
C LEU A 231 -9.85 8.14 -18.82
N ALA A 232 -10.25 9.37 -19.14
CA ALA A 232 -10.77 9.72 -20.47
C ALA A 232 -9.73 9.54 -21.58
N MET A 233 -8.44 9.76 -21.28
CA MET A 233 -7.35 9.44 -22.21
C MET A 233 -7.15 7.94 -22.39
N ALA A 234 -7.29 7.16 -21.31
CA ALA A 234 -7.11 5.71 -21.33
C ALA A 234 -8.27 4.97 -22.01
N PHE A 235 -9.50 5.48 -21.87
CA PHE A 235 -10.73 4.86 -22.36
C PHE A 235 -11.59 5.86 -23.15
N PRO A 236 -11.09 6.36 -24.29
CA PRO A 236 -11.83 7.30 -25.12
C PRO A 236 -13.09 6.61 -25.67
N GLY A 237 -14.26 7.02 -25.18
CA GLY A 237 -15.55 6.46 -25.58
C GLY A 237 -16.38 5.91 -24.42
N ASN A 238 -15.78 5.66 -23.26
CA ASN A 238 -16.55 5.32 -22.06
C ASN A 238 -16.89 6.59 -21.26
N ALA A 239 -18.05 7.17 -21.56
CA ALA A 239 -18.60 8.32 -20.85
C ALA A 239 -19.29 7.95 -19.52
N ALA A 240 -19.40 6.66 -19.19
CA ALA A 240 -20.01 6.20 -17.93
C ALA A 240 -19.00 6.16 -16.78
N ILE A 241 -17.69 6.30 -17.06
CA ILE A 241 -16.65 6.33 -16.03
C ILE A 241 -16.89 7.54 -15.12
N ASP A 242 -16.97 7.27 -13.82
CA ASP A 242 -17.17 8.27 -12.79
C ASP A 242 -16.18 8.06 -11.64
N VAL A 243 -15.80 9.16 -10.98
CA VAL A 243 -14.81 9.19 -9.90
C VAL A 243 -15.48 9.70 -8.63
N VAL A 244 -15.68 8.80 -7.67
CA VAL A 244 -16.36 9.09 -6.41
C VAL A 244 -15.34 9.44 -5.33
N LEU A 245 -15.54 10.60 -4.70
CA LEU A 245 -14.77 11.06 -3.54
C LEU A 245 -15.23 10.37 -2.26
N GLY A 246 -14.30 10.13 -1.35
CA GLY A 246 -14.60 9.67 0.01
C GLY A 246 -14.10 10.69 1.02
N ASP A 247 -14.92 11.08 1.98
CA ASP A 247 -14.44 11.94 3.04
C ASP A 247 -13.38 11.25 3.90
N THR A 248 -12.42 12.04 4.36
CA THR A 248 -11.37 11.55 5.24
C THR A 248 -11.86 11.43 6.67
N ILE A 249 -11.47 10.38 7.40
CA ILE A 249 -11.71 10.32 8.84
C ILE A 249 -11.04 11.48 9.58
N GLN A 250 -11.65 11.90 10.69
CA GLN A 250 -11.11 12.99 11.52
C GLN A 250 -9.84 12.59 12.31
N ALA A 251 -9.60 11.29 12.46
CA ALA A 251 -8.51 10.73 13.25
C ALA A 251 -7.10 11.02 12.69
N HIS A 252 -6.10 10.63 13.47
CA HIS A 252 -4.67 10.79 13.18
C HIS A 252 -4.19 9.84 12.06
N VAL A 253 -4.67 10.06 10.84
CA VAL A 253 -4.14 9.38 9.65
C VAL A 253 -2.76 9.92 9.34
N HIS A 254 -1.79 9.03 9.08
CA HIS A 254 -0.47 9.46 8.64
C HIS A 254 -0.59 10.26 7.32
N PRO A 255 0.03 11.44 7.19
CA PRO A 255 -0.15 12.29 6.00
C PRO A 255 0.20 11.60 4.68
N ASN A 256 1.18 10.68 4.71
CA ASN A 256 1.60 9.92 3.52
C ASN A 256 0.77 8.65 3.28
N SER A 257 -0.27 8.35 4.07
CA SER A 257 -1.18 7.24 3.78
C SER A 257 -1.80 7.39 2.39
N ALA A 258 -2.12 6.26 1.77
CA ALA A 258 -2.84 6.25 0.50
C ALA A 258 -4.22 6.88 0.69
N TYR A 259 -4.57 7.89 -0.11
CA TYR A 259 -5.93 8.44 -0.15
C TYR A 259 -6.59 7.99 -1.45
N PRO A 260 -7.44 6.94 -1.41
CA PRO A 260 -8.02 6.39 -2.62
C PRO A 260 -9.22 7.20 -3.11
N PHE A 261 -9.43 7.17 -4.41
CA PHE A 261 -10.65 7.56 -5.10
C PHE A 261 -11.31 6.28 -5.62
N LEU A 262 -12.64 6.21 -5.61
CA LEU A 262 -13.35 5.09 -6.20
C LEU A 262 -13.64 5.41 -7.67
N VAL A 263 -13.24 4.54 -8.58
CA VAL A 263 -13.58 4.62 -10.00
C VAL A 263 -14.67 3.58 -10.27
N GLN A 264 -15.77 4.03 -10.86
CA GLN A 264 -16.92 3.20 -11.26
C GLN A 264 -17.27 3.41 -12.74
N GLY A 265 -18.25 2.67 -13.25
CA GLY A 265 -18.70 2.76 -14.66
C GLY A 265 -17.73 2.14 -15.68
N LEU A 266 -16.75 1.37 -15.20
CA LEU A 266 -15.83 0.60 -16.04
C LEU A 266 -16.52 -0.67 -16.56
N THR A 267 -16.29 -1.01 -17.82
CA THR A 267 -16.62 -2.34 -18.35
C THR A 267 -15.68 -3.41 -17.76
N ASP A 268 -16.09 -4.68 -17.78
CA ASP A 268 -15.25 -5.79 -17.29
C ASP A 268 -13.87 -5.83 -17.96
N ARG A 269 -13.82 -5.47 -19.24
CA ARG A 269 -12.57 -5.36 -20.02
C ARG A 269 -11.69 -4.22 -19.51
N GLU A 270 -12.25 -3.04 -19.27
CA GLU A 270 -11.47 -1.89 -18.79
C GLU A 270 -10.96 -2.10 -17.37
N THR A 271 -11.75 -2.72 -16.49
CA THR A 271 -11.31 -3.13 -15.14
C THR A 271 -10.15 -4.12 -15.22
N ARG A 272 -10.21 -5.11 -16.13
CA ARG A 272 -9.10 -6.05 -16.36
C ARG A 272 -7.86 -5.33 -16.90
N ILE A 273 -8.02 -4.38 -17.83
CA ILE A 273 -6.92 -3.55 -18.34
C ILE A 273 -6.28 -2.75 -17.22
N LEU A 274 -7.05 -2.01 -16.40
CA LEU A 274 -6.49 -1.24 -15.28
C LEU A 274 -5.78 -2.12 -14.26
N LYS A 275 -6.32 -3.31 -13.97
CA LYS A 275 -5.67 -4.29 -13.10
C LYS A 275 -4.34 -4.78 -13.67
N ASN A 276 -4.26 -5.00 -14.98
CA ASN A 276 -3.06 -5.49 -15.65
C ASN A 276 -2.00 -4.40 -15.89
N GLU A 277 -2.43 -3.16 -16.16
CA GLU A 277 -1.52 -2.02 -16.25
C GLU A 277 -0.97 -1.66 -14.87
N PHE A 278 -1.78 -1.78 -13.82
CA PHE A 278 -1.48 -1.45 -12.41
C PHE A 278 -1.16 0.02 -12.16
N VAL A 279 -0.39 0.67 -13.03
CA VAL A 279 -0.03 2.08 -12.97
C VAL A 279 -0.25 2.73 -14.32
N LEU A 280 -0.95 3.87 -14.32
CA LEU A 280 -0.96 4.81 -15.44
C LEU A 280 -0.33 6.12 -14.96
N ALA A 281 0.67 6.58 -15.70
CA ALA A 281 1.37 7.81 -15.38
C ALA A 281 1.43 8.70 -16.63
N HIS A 282 1.01 9.94 -16.45
CA HIS A 282 1.05 11.04 -17.40
C HIS A 282 1.84 12.18 -16.78
N GLU A 283 2.28 13.18 -17.55
CA GLU A 283 3.09 14.30 -17.07
C GLU A 283 2.47 15.04 -15.87
N GLU A 284 1.13 15.10 -15.81
CA GLU A 284 0.38 15.75 -14.74
C GLU A 284 0.19 14.88 -13.48
N ILE A 285 -0.02 13.57 -13.64
CA ILE A 285 -0.48 12.69 -12.57
C ILE A 285 -0.09 11.23 -12.80
N ALA A 286 0.22 10.53 -11.72
CA ALA A 286 0.48 9.09 -11.74
C ALA A 286 -0.45 8.39 -10.75
N VAL A 287 -1.05 7.29 -11.19
CA VAL A 287 -2.16 6.62 -10.51
C VAL A 287 -1.86 5.14 -10.40
N PHE A 288 -2.01 4.60 -9.19
CA PHE A 288 -1.95 3.18 -8.89
C PHE A 288 -3.37 2.63 -8.76
N PHE A 289 -3.68 1.56 -9.47
CA PHE A 289 -5.00 0.95 -9.49
C PHE A 289 -5.03 -0.34 -8.69
N TYR A 290 -6.04 -0.47 -7.83
CA TYR A 290 -6.25 -1.64 -6.99
C TYR A 290 -7.69 -2.13 -7.15
N PRO A 291 -7.93 -3.45 -7.17
CA PRO A 291 -9.29 -3.97 -7.15
C PRO A 291 -9.98 -3.59 -5.84
N TYR A 292 -11.27 -3.23 -5.91
CA TYR A 292 -12.06 -2.88 -4.72
C TYR A 292 -12.52 -4.12 -3.94
N ASP A 293 -13.08 -5.12 -4.64
CA ASP A 293 -13.71 -6.30 -4.03
C ASP A 293 -12.79 -7.54 -3.98
N THR A 294 -11.51 -7.39 -4.29
CA THR A 294 -10.54 -8.51 -4.29
C THR A 294 -9.43 -8.25 -3.31
N ALA A 295 -9.01 -9.29 -2.59
CA ALA A 295 -7.80 -9.23 -1.78
C ALA A 295 -6.60 -8.79 -2.64
N LEU A 296 -5.83 -7.84 -2.13
CA LEU A 296 -4.64 -7.38 -2.82
C LEU A 296 -3.56 -8.47 -2.84
N PRO A 297 -2.66 -8.48 -3.83
CA PRO A 297 -1.60 -9.46 -3.90
C PRO A 297 -0.78 -9.49 -2.61
N ILE A 298 -0.64 -10.69 -2.06
CA ILE A 298 0.24 -10.95 -0.94
C ILE A 298 1.69 -10.66 -1.37
N THR A 299 2.40 -9.89 -0.55
CA THR A 299 3.79 -9.50 -0.84
C THR A 299 4.76 -10.16 0.13
N ASN A 300 6.03 -10.24 -0.27
CA ASN A 300 7.11 -10.71 0.59
C ASN A 300 7.49 -9.73 1.70
N TYR A 301 7.00 -8.49 1.72
CA TYR A 301 7.26 -7.61 2.86
C TYR A 301 6.50 -8.13 4.08
N ALA A 302 7.22 -8.32 5.19
CA ALA A 302 6.61 -8.78 6.43
C ALA A 302 6.48 -7.68 7.47
N LEU A 303 7.58 -6.98 7.78
CA LEU A 303 7.58 -5.94 8.82
C LEU A 303 8.83 -5.05 8.74
N SER A 304 8.83 -3.99 9.53
CA SER A 304 10.00 -3.13 9.77
C SER A 304 10.45 -3.28 11.23
N LEU A 305 11.75 -3.40 11.45
CA LEU A 305 12.37 -3.48 12.78
C LEU A 305 13.11 -2.19 13.13
N GLU A 306 13.03 -1.79 14.40
CA GLU A 306 13.93 -0.83 15.03
C GLU A 306 14.73 -1.50 16.15
N GLY A 307 15.85 -0.88 16.57
CA GLY A 307 16.65 -1.35 17.71
C GLY A 307 17.83 -2.26 17.36
N LEU A 308 17.97 -2.67 16.09
CA LEU A 308 19.18 -3.32 15.59
C LEU A 308 20.27 -2.26 15.30
N VAL A 309 21.44 -2.42 15.91
CA VAL A 309 22.57 -1.48 15.82
C VAL A 309 23.46 -1.86 14.62
N LEU A 310 22.84 -1.90 13.44
CA LEU A 310 23.47 -2.20 12.16
C LEU A 310 23.24 -1.05 11.20
N THR A 311 24.32 -0.34 10.84
CA THR A 311 24.26 0.79 9.91
C THR A 311 23.89 0.34 8.50
N PRO A 312 23.22 1.18 7.69
CA PRO A 312 22.77 0.72 6.39
C PRO A 312 23.89 0.38 5.41
N SER A 313 23.91 -0.87 4.95
CA SER A 313 24.80 -1.38 3.90
C SER A 313 24.40 -2.81 3.52
N SER A 314 24.72 -3.22 2.29
CA SER A 314 24.44 -4.59 1.81
C SER A 314 25.08 -5.68 2.69
N ALA A 315 26.28 -5.45 3.22
CA ALA A 315 26.95 -6.38 4.13
C ALA A 315 26.23 -6.51 5.47
N ASN A 316 25.77 -5.38 6.04
CA ASN A 316 25.00 -5.39 7.28
C ASN A 316 23.58 -5.93 7.10
N ASP A 317 22.97 -5.73 5.92
CA ASP A 317 21.68 -6.30 5.56
C ASP A 317 21.75 -7.83 5.49
N THR A 318 22.78 -8.36 4.81
CA THR A 318 23.05 -9.80 4.75
C THR A 318 23.28 -10.38 6.15
N ARG A 319 24.01 -9.65 7.00
CA ARG A 319 24.24 -10.04 8.39
C ARG A 319 22.94 -10.04 9.21
N ALA A 320 22.13 -8.99 9.10
CA ALA A 320 20.84 -8.90 9.77
C ALA A 320 19.94 -10.07 9.37
N ALA A 321 19.86 -10.38 8.08
CA ALA A 321 19.12 -11.53 7.57
C ALA A 321 19.60 -12.85 8.20
N ALA A 322 20.90 -13.10 8.24
CA ALA A 322 21.46 -14.31 8.85
C ALA A 322 21.16 -14.42 10.36
N GLU A 323 21.21 -13.30 11.09
CA GLU A 323 20.87 -13.28 12.52
C GLU A 323 19.36 -13.53 12.73
N LEU A 324 18.48 -12.97 11.89
CA LEU A 324 17.04 -13.23 11.94
C LEU A 324 16.69 -14.68 11.56
N VAL A 325 17.37 -15.27 10.58
CA VAL A 325 17.21 -16.69 10.22
C VAL A 325 17.56 -17.60 11.40
N CYS A 326 18.65 -17.30 12.11
CA CYS A 326 19.07 -18.05 13.30
C CYS A 326 18.05 -17.95 14.44
N PHE A 327 17.45 -16.76 14.63
CA PHE A 327 16.39 -16.57 15.61
C PHE A 327 15.12 -17.36 15.24
N LEU A 328 14.61 -17.15 14.02
CA LEU A 328 13.35 -17.73 13.55
C LEU A 328 13.40 -19.26 13.41
N SER A 329 14.57 -19.85 13.16
CA SER A 329 14.75 -21.31 13.12
C SER A 329 14.54 -22.01 14.47
N THR A 330 14.49 -21.25 15.56
CA THR A 330 14.22 -21.74 16.92
C THR A 330 12.87 -21.25 17.48
N ALA A 331 12.18 -20.38 16.76
CA ALA A 331 10.89 -19.83 17.18
C ALA A 331 9.77 -20.85 16.91
N GLY A 332 9.36 -21.58 17.96
CA GLY A 332 8.38 -22.67 17.85
C GLY A 332 7.06 -22.28 17.18
N GLU A 333 6.52 -21.10 17.49
CA GLU A 333 5.29 -20.56 16.89
C GLU A 333 5.44 -20.26 15.38
N PHE A 334 6.61 -19.80 14.93
CA PHE A 334 6.93 -19.59 13.52
C PHE A 334 6.99 -20.92 12.76
N ILE A 335 7.68 -21.90 13.32
CA ILE A 335 7.80 -23.26 12.76
C ILE A 335 6.42 -23.92 12.65
N GLN A 336 5.64 -23.85 13.74
CA GLN A 336 4.30 -24.41 13.79
C GLN A 336 3.39 -23.78 12.74
N PHE A 337 3.43 -22.46 12.57
CA PHE A 337 2.61 -21.76 11.58
C PHE A 337 2.91 -22.24 10.15
N ILE A 338 4.17 -22.38 9.77
CA ILE A 338 4.58 -22.85 8.42
C ILE A 338 4.14 -24.31 8.20
N ASN A 339 4.27 -25.17 9.23
CA ASN A 339 3.83 -26.56 9.12
C ASN A 339 2.31 -26.65 8.90
N GLN A 340 1.53 -25.73 9.47
CA GLN A 340 0.08 -25.66 9.30
C GLN A 340 -0.33 -24.98 7.99
N ASN A 341 0.44 -24.00 7.52
CA ASN A 341 0.10 -23.14 6.39
C ASN A 341 1.26 -23.10 5.40
N HIS A 342 1.20 -23.86 4.30
CA HIS A 342 2.28 -23.95 3.30
C HIS A 342 1.77 -23.91 1.85
N SER A 343 0.56 -23.38 1.62
CA SER A 343 -0.08 -23.35 0.31
C SER A 343 0.63 -22.46 -0.73
N ASN A 344 1.55 -21.59 -0.30
CA ASN A 344 2.31 -20.70 -1.18
C ASN A 344 3.77 -21.14 -1.37
N ILE A 345 4.12 -22.36 -0.94
CA ILE A 345 5.43 -22.97 -1.23
C ILE A 345 5.27 -23.80 -2.51
N PRO A 346 5.96 -23.45 -3.62
CA PRO A 346 5.85 -24.24 -4.85
C PRO A 346 6.38 -25.65 -4.62
N PHE A 347 5.55 -26.66 -4.88
CA PHE A 347 5.94 -28.07 -4.73
C PHE A 347 7.17 -28.44 -5.58
N ASP A 348 7.29 -27.84 -6.77
CA ASP A 348 8.44 -28.01 -7.65
C ASP A 348 9.74 -27.45 -7.05
N ALA A 349 9.65 -26.46 -6.15
CA ALA A 349 10.80 -25.84 -5.51
C ALA A 349 11.24 -26.59 -4.24
N GLU A 350 10.29 -27.19 -3.51
CA GLU A 350 10.57 -28.02 -2.34
C GLU A 350 9.48 -29.09 -2.19
N PRO A 351 9.76 -30.36 -2.55
CA PRO A 351 8.76 -31.43 -2.45
C PRO A 351 8.65 -32.02 -1.04
N ASN A 352 9.66 -31.82 -0.18
CA ASN A 352 9.68 -32.42 1.15
C ASN A 352 9.16 -31.43 2.20
N SER A 353 8.03 -31.78 2.83
CA SER A 353 7.40 -30.95 3.86
C SER A 353 8.30 -30.68 5.07
N SER A 354 9.26 -31.56 5.39
CA SER A 354 10.22 -31.33 6.47
C SER A 354 11.16 -30.14 6.20
N ASN A 355 11.26 -29.71 4.94
CA ASN A 355 12.15 -28.63 4.51
C ASN A 355 11.42 -27.29 4.33
N PHE A 356 10.09 -27.21 4.46
CA PHE A 356 9.33 -25.98 4.24
C PHE A 356 9.81 -24.80 5.08
N VAL A 357 10.11 -25.05 6.36
CA VAL A 357 10.68 -24.02 7.25
C VAL A 357 12.02 -23.50 6.71
N ARG A 358 12.92 -24.41 6.32
CA ARG A 358 14.23 -24.06 5.75
C ARG A 358 14.06 -23.28 4.46
N TRP A 359 13.14 -23.71 3.60
CA TRP A 359 12.84 -23.03 2.33
C TRP A 359 12.37 -21.59 2.58
N ILE A 360 11.40 -21.40 3.47
CA ILE A 360 10.90 -20.06 3.85
C ILE A 360 12.02 -19.19 4.42
N LEU A 361 12.85 -19.72 5.33
CA LEU A 361 13.97 -18.97 5.90
C LEU A 361 15.02 -18.56 4.85
N ASN A 362 15.24 -19.37 3.81
CA ASN A 362 16.14 -19.02 2.71
C ASN A 362 15.62 -17.87 1.84
N THR A 363 14.32 -17.54 1.92
CA THR A 363 13.75 -16.39 1.21
C THR A 363 13.92 -15.07 1.98
N LEU A 364 14.40 -15.13 3.23
CA LEU A 364 14.51 -13.96 4.09
C LEU A 364 15.56 -12.98 3.56
N GLN A 365 15.13 -11.74 3.33
CA GLN A 365 15.97 -10.62 2.94
C GLN A 365 15.72 -9.44 3.87
N VAL A 366 16.74 -8.61 4.04
CA VAL A 366 16.65 -7.38 4.82
C VAL A 366 17.13 -6.22 3.96
N THR A 367 16.46 -5.08 4.05
CA THR A 367 17.00 -3.81 3.57
C THR A 367 16.97 -2.79 4.70
N SER A 368 18.04 -2.03 4.86
CA SER A 368 18.13 -1.04 5.93
C SER A 368 18.15 0.39 5.41
N SER A 369 17.61 1.29 6.22
CA SER A 369 17.56 2.73 5.92
C SER A 369 17.68 3.56 7.19
N VAL A 370 18.10 4.82 7.03
CA VAL A 370 18.09 5.81 8.12
C VAL A 370 16.87 6.69 7.95
N VAL A 371 16.06 6.73 8.99
CA VAL A 371 14.79 7.42 9.03
C VAL A 371 14.88 8.62 9.97
N LYS A 372 14.48 9.81 9.51
CA LYS A 372 14.44 11.00 10.36
C LYS A 372 13.07 11.13 11.01
N ARG A 373 12.96 10.73 12.27
CA ARG A 373 11.75 10.94 13.06
C ARG A 373 11.75 12.30 13.73
N ARG A 374 10.56 12.91 13.85
CA ARG A 374 10.39 14.16 14.60
C ARG A 374 10.76 13.90 16.07
N ASN A 375 11.72 14.65 16.59
CA ASN A 375 12.18 14.66 17.99
C ASN A 375 13.07 13.50 18.47
N THR A 376 13.24 12.41 17.74
CA THR A 376 14.10 11.28 18.18
C THR A 376 15.41 11.15 17.40
N GLY A 377 15.67 12.08 16.46
CA GLY A 377 16.84 12.02 15.61
C GLY A 377 16.77 10.91 14.54
N PRO A 378 17.91 10.57 13.91
CA PRO A 378 17.97 9.48 12.95
C PRO A 378 17.77 8.13 13.65
N VAL A 379 16.80 7.35 13.16
CA VAL A 379 16.48 6.00 13.62
C VAL A 379 16.83 5.02 12.52
N LEU A 380 17.50 3.92 12.89
CA LEU A 380 17.80 2.82 11.96
C LEU A 380 16.57 1.93 11.83
N ILE A 381 16.15 1.67 10.59
CA ILE A 381 15.04 0.81 10.26
C ILE A 381 15.53 -0.33 9.36
N HIS A 382 15.13 -1.56 9.69
CA HIS A 382 15.43 -2.76 8.93
C HIS A 382 14.12 -3.37 8.42
N ASN A 383 13.85 -3.22 7.12
CA ASN A 383 12.69 -3.81 6.47
C ASN A 383 12.98 -5.28 6.17
N VAL A 384 12.13 -6.16 6.69
CA VAL A 384 12.26 -7.61 6.57
C VAL A 384 11.31 -8.08 5.48
N PHE A 385 11.87 -8.81 4.52
CA PHE A 385 11.13 -9.49 3.47
C PHE A 385 11.28 -11.00 3.66
N ILE A 386 10.18 -11.72 3.66
CA ILE A 386 10.13 -13.17 3.74
C ILE A 386 8.96 -13.65 2.88
N HIS A 387 9.19 -14.69 2.08
CA HIS A 387 8.11 -15.27 1.28
C HIS A 387 7.02 -15.80 2.21
N PRO A 388 5.76 -15.38 2.06
CA PRO A 388 4.70 -15.82 2.94
C PRO A 388 4.36 -17.27 2.64
N PRO A 389 4.10 -18.09 3.67
CA PRO A 389 3.93 -19.52 3.46
C PRO A 389 2.50 -19.86 2.96
N THR A 390 1.58 -18.90 2.92
CA THR A 390 0.19 -19.06 2.48
C THR A 390 -0.25 -17.98 1.50
N ILE A 391 -1.15 -18.33 0.59
CA ILE A 391 -1.88 -17.40 -0.30
C ILE A 391 -3.25 -17.01 0.25
N GLU A 392 -3.70 -17.64 1.34
CA GLU A 392 -5.00 -17.39 1.94
C GLU A 392 -4.98 -16.07 2.73
N PRO A 393 -5.86 -15.10 2.45
CA PRO A 393 -5.82 -13.79 3.09
C PRO A 393 -5.93 -13.82 4.63
N ALA A 394 -6.78 -14.69 5.19
CA ALA A 394 -6.97 -14.81 6.63
C ALA A 394 -5.68 -15.32 7.31
N ALA A 395 -5.14 -16.45 6.83
CA ALA A 395 -3.88 -16.99 7.33
C ALA A 395 -2.71 -16.02 7.09
N TYR A 396 -2.68 -15.26 5.99
CA TYR A 396 -1.66 -14.22 5.79
C TYR A 396 -1.75 -13.11 6.85
N LYS A 397 -2.96 -12.70 7.27
CA LYS A 397 -3.12 -11.73 8.37
C LYS A 397 -2.56 -12.29 9.69
N GLU A 398 -2.79 -13.56 9.98
CA GLU A 398 -2.22 -14.25 11.15
C GLU A 398 -0.70 -14.35 11.07
N TRP A 399 -0.16 -14.65 9.88
CA TRP A 399 1.29 -14.68 9.63
C TRP A 399 1.96 -13.35 9.94
N ILE A 400 1.43 -12.24 9.41
CA ILE A 400 1.98 -10.90 9.68
C ILE A 400 1.82 -10.56 11.17
N SER A 401 0.68 -10.88 11.76
CA SER A 401 0.42 -10.66 13.19
C SER A 401 1.41 -11.43 14.08
N LEU A 402 1.70 -12.69 13.73
CA LEU A 402 2.68 -13.52 14.40
C LEU A 402 4.06 -12.84 14.39
N LEU A 403 4.54 -12.43 13.21
CA LEU A 403 5.84 -11.78 13.09
C LEU A 403 5.91 -10.45 13.86
N HIS A 404 4.82 -9.69 13.90
CA HIS A 404 4.72 -8.44 14.66
C HIS A 404 4.71 -8.61 16.19
N ARG A 405 4.46 -9.82 16.71
CA ARG A 405 4.51 -10.11 18.16
C ARG A 405 5.90 -10.50 18.65
N LEU A 406 6.78 -10.90 17.75
CA LEU A 406 8.11 -11.40 18.10
C LEU A 406 9.05 -10.25 18.48
N HIS A 407 9.93 -10.51 19.45
CA HIS A 407 11.10 -9.67 19.73
C HIS A 407 12.34 -10.39 19.21
N TYR A 408 13.03 -9.75 18.27
CA TYR A 408 14.12 -10.37 17.54
C TYR A 408 15.44 -10.11 18.26
N ASP A 409 15.75 -10.97 19.22
CA ASP A 409 17.01 -10.89 19.97
C ASP A 409 18.18 -11.36 19.12
N THR A 410 19.05 -10.42 18.75
CA THR A 410 20.24 -10.70 17.94
C THR A 410 21.52 -10.27 18.66
N ARG A 411 22.68 -10.60 18.07
CA ARG A 411 23.98 -10.16 18.61
C ARG A 411 24.21 -8.66 18.43
N LYS A 412 23.31 -7.98 17.71
CA LYS A 412 23.39 -6.56 17.36
C LYS A 412 22.29 -5.72 17.98
N GLY A 413 21.57 -6.27 18.95
CA GLY A 413 20.48 -5.60 19.66
C GLY A 413 19.21 -6.43 19.59
N THR A 414 18.13 -5.86 20.13
CA THR A 414 16.80 -6.46 20.08
C THR A 414 15.98 -5.70 19.05
N GLY A 415 15.71 -6.34 17.93
CA GLY A 415 14.81 -5.84 16.90
C GLY A 415 13.37 -5.87 17.40
N LYS A 416 12.70 -4.72 17.39
CA LYS A 416 11.27 -4.62 17.71
C LYS A 416 10.49 -4.18 16.47
N PRO A 417 9.36 -4.83 16.17
CA PRO A 417 8.45 -4.37 15.14
C PRO A 417 8.08 -2.90 15.37
N THR A 418 8.18 -2.10 14.32
CA THR A 418 7.90 -0.66 14.36
C THR A 418 6.99 -0.28 13.20
N THR A 419 6.41 0.92 13.29
CA THR A 419 5.59 1.43 12.19
C THR A 419 6.48 1.72 10.99
N ALA A 420 6.18 1.07 9.88
CA ALA A 420 6.91 1.24 8.64
C ALA A 420 6.69 2.64 8.05
N GLU A 421 7.75 3.22 7.49
CA GLU A 421 7.63 4.49 6.79
C GLU A 421 6.86 4.32 5.49
N LEU A 422 5.96 5.27 5.24
CA LEU A 422 5.17 5.32 4.02
C LEU A 422 5.85 6.19 2.99
N CYS A 423 6.27 5.58 1.88
CA CYS A 423 6.74 6.30 0.71
C CYS A 423 5.63 7.23 0.20
N ASN A 424 5.86 8.54 0.17
CA ASN A 424 4.91 9.51 -0.36
C ASN A 424 4.62 9.30 -1.84
N VAL A 425 5.57 8.76 -2.62
CA VAL A 425 5.43 8.57 -4.07
C VAL A 425 4.52 7.39 -4.38
N CYS A 426 4.94 6.16 -4.05
CA CYS A 426 4.20 4.94 -4.40
C CYS A 426 3.41 4.32 -3.25
N LYS A 427 3.40 4.95 -2.06
CA LYS A 427 2.72 4.46 -0.85
C LYS A 427 3.28 3.15 -0.29
N SER A 428 4.30 2.55 -0.89
CA SER A 428 4.98 1.37 -0.36
C SER A 428 5.54 1.61 1.05
N VAL A 429 5.59 0.56 1.85
CA VAL A 429 6.28 0.55 3.17
C VAL A 429 7.70 0.01 3.15
N ALA A 430 8.15 -0.48 1.99
CA ALA A 430 9.42 -1.17 1.86
C ALA A 430 10.63 -0.23 1.71
N HIS A 431 10.41 1.07 1.49
CA HIS A 431 11.48 2.02 1.19
C HIS A 431 11.07 3.47 1.55
N SER A 432 12.08 4.32 1.74
CA SER A 432 11.91 5.76 1.89
C SER A 432 11.67 6.46 0.54
N ASP A 433 11.24 7.72 0.59
CA ASP A 433 10.99 8.54 -0.61
C ASP A 433 12.21 8.62 -1.55
N ASP A 434 13.40 8.79 -0.97
CA ASP A 434 14.66 8.94 -1.70
C ASP A 434 15.08 7.64 -2.42
N ALA A 435 14.61 6.49 -1.93
CA ALA A 435 14.86 5.17 -2.52
C ALA A 435 13.73 4.70 -3.45
N CYS A 436 12.72 5.55 -3.70
CA CYS A 436 11.57 5.16 -4.51
C CYS A 436 11.92 5.10 -6.00
N LYS A 437 11.91 3.89 -6.56
CA LYS A 437 12.22 3.67 -7.98
C LYS A 437 11.23 4.34 -8.93
N TYR A 438 9.97 4.53 -8.52
CA TYR A 438 8.98 5.26 -9.33
C TYR A 438 9.37 6.72 -9.55
N ALA A 439 9.95 7.38 -8.53
CA ALA A 439 10.40 8.77 -8.65
C ALA A 439 11.58 8.93 -9.64
N ALA A 440 12.32 7.85 -9.91
CA ALA A 440 13.43 7.83 -10.85
C ALA A 440 13.01 7.50 -12.30
N VAL A 441 11.73 7.19 -12.54
CA VAL A 441 11.23 6.91 -13.90
C VAL A 441 11.22 8.21 -14.71
N PRO A 442 11.81 8.25 -15.91
CA PRO A 442 11.80 9.44 -16.75
C PRO A 442 10.38 9.93 -17.04
N GLY A 443 10.16 11.25 -16.90
CA GLY A 443 8.85 11.88 -17.10
C GLY A 443 7.88 11.73 -15.92
N TRP A 444 8.24 11.00 -14.85
CA TRP A 444 7.36 10.82 -13.70
C TRP A 444 6.94 12.17 -13.10
N PRO A 445 5.65 12.35 -12.74
CA PRO A 445 5.15 13.59 -12.15
C PRO A 445 6.03 14.09 -11.01
N ALA A 446 6.58 15.29 -11.23
CA ALA A 446 7.36 15.99 -10.23
C ALA A 446 6.45 16.31 -9.03
N ALA A 447 7.05 16.38 -7.83
CA ALA A 447 6.34 17.02 -6.73
C ALA A 447 6.06 18.47 -7.14
N ALA A 448 4.82 18.93 -6.94
CA ALA A 448 4.53 20.35 -7.07
C ALA A 448 5.59 21.11 -6.26
N PRO A 449 6.19 22.18 -6.82
CA PRO A 449 7.19 22.95 -6.11
C PRO A 449 6.58 23.34 -4.77
N SER A 450 7.28 22.97 -3.68
CA SER A 450 6.81 23.34 -2.35
C SER A 450 6.63 24.86 -2.34
N PRO A 451 5.50 25.38 -1.84
CA PRO A 451 5.35 26.83 -1.73
C PRO A 451 6.59 27.38 -1.02
N PRO A 452 7.17 28.49 -1.49
CA PRO A 452 8.38 29.04 -0.91
C PRO A 452 8.17 29.14 0.59
N SER A 453 9.09 28.53 1.36
CA SER A 453 9.05 28.60 2.81
C SER A 453 8.85 30.07 3.18
N PRO A 454 7.85 30.42 4.02
CA PRO A 454 7.66 31.80 4.41
C PRO A 454 9.00 32.33 4.90
N PRO A 455 9.43 33.53 4.47
CA PRO A 455 10.70 34.09 4.89
C PRO A 455 10.75 33.99 6.41
N PRO A 456 11.90 33.59 7.00
CA PRO A 456 12.02 33.44 8.44
C PRO A 456 11.46 34.71 9.06
N GLN A 457 10.30 34.60 9.72
CA GLN A 457 9.65 35.79 10.24
C GLN A 457 10.70 36.49 11.09
N PRO A 458 10.99 37.78 10.83
CA PRO A 458 11.99 38.49 11.59
C PRO A 458 11.61 38.25 13.03
N TYR A 459 12.51 37.57 13.76
CA TYR A 459 12.35 37.34 15.18
C TYR A 459 12.07 38.72 15.74
N SER A 460 10.80 38.99 16.00
CA SER A 460 10.40 40.20 16.69
C SER A 460 11.00 39.95 18.05
N ALA A 461 12.22 40.45 18.21
CA ALA A 461 12.81 40.69 19.49
C ALA A 461 11.76 41.57 20.16
N HIS A 462 10.83 40.93 20.86
CA HIS A 462 10.09 41.56 21.92
C HIS A 462 11.21 42.03 22.84
N ILE A 463 11.62 43.27 22.58
CA ILE A 463 12.33 44.11 23.51
C ILE A 463 11.55 43.91 24.79
N ARG A 464 12.16 43.17 25.72
CA ARG A 464 11.81 43.16 27.14
C ARG A 464 12.07 44.58 27.63
N GLY A 465 11.19 45.49 27.24
CA GLY A 465 11.16 46.86 27.69
C GLY A 465 10.36 46.90 28.96
N GLY A 466 11.07 47.02 30.08
CA GLY A 466 10.67 47.89 31.18
C GLY A 466 9.34 47.61 31.87
N GLY A 467 9.42 46.85 32.96
CA GLY A 467 8.91 47.23 34.28
C GLY A 467 7.50 47.83 34.39
N HIS A 468 6.58 47.04 34.95
CA HIS A 468 5.60 47.56 35.91
C HIS A 468 5.65 46.71 37.21
N PRO A 469 6.12 47.29 38.33
CA PRO A 469 6.10 46.65 39.63
C PRO A 469 4.75 46.93 40.31
N HIS A 470 3.76 46.09 40.02
CA HIS A 470 2.59 45.92 40.87
C HIS A 470 2.51 44.42 41.16
N GLY A 471 2.80 43.92 42.36
CA GLY A 471 2.42 44.47 43.64
C GLY A 471 1.52 43.43 44.29
N ARG A 472 2.05 42.80 45.35
CA ARG A 472 1.31 42.23 46.49
C ARG A 472 0.15 41.26 46.23
N GLY A 473 0.31 40.03 46.71
CA GLY A 473 -0.84 39.19 47.09
C GLY A 473 -0.46 37.73 47.20
N ARG A 474 0.23 37.32 48.28
CA ARG A 474 -0.37 36.63 49.44
C ARG A 474 -1.13 35.34 49.07
N GLY A 475 -0.49 34.21 49.39
CA GLY A 475 -1.06 33.31 50.41
C GLY A 475 -1.76 32.04 49.91
N GLY A 476 -1.31 30.92 50.47
CA GLY A 476 -1.94 29.59 50.48
C GLY A 476 -1.05 28.56 49.80
N ILE A 477 -0.25 27.70 50.46
CA ILE A 477 -0.40 26.94 51.71
C ILE A 477 -1.78 26.26 51.81
N SER A 478 -1.73 24.95 52.10
CA SER A 478 -2.83 24.00 52.40
C SER A 478 -3.37 23.28 51.15
N GLY A 479 -3.38 21.96 51.01
CA GLY A 479 -3.05 20.80 51.85
C GLY A 479 -3.04 19.56 50.92
N ARG A 480 -2.18 18.55 51.10
CA ARG A 480 -2.32 17.41 52.04
C ARG A 480 -3.76 17.01 52.38
N GLY A 481 -4.27 16.02 51.66
CA GLY A 481 -5.19 14.95 52.09
C GLY A 481 -4.98 13.81 51.09
N ARG A 482 -4.60 12.57 51.39
CA ARG A 482 -4.84 11.62 52.51
C ARG A 482 -6.33 11.30 52.74
N GLY A 483 -6.71 10.07 52.39
CA GLY A 483 -7.98 9.40 52.67
C GLY A 483 -8.81 9.20 51.41
N GLY A 484 -9.34 8.04 51.03
CA GLY A 484 -9.42 6.73 51.69
C GLY A 484 -10.54 5.92 51.02
N ASN A 485 -10.40 4.59 51.02
CA ASN A 485 -11.43 3.53 50.98
C ASN A 485 -12.66 3.60 50.05
N SER A 486 -12.78 2.59 49.20
CA SER A 486 -13.82 1.53 49.20
C SER A 486 -13.57 0.65 47.97
N SER A 487 -13.28 -0.66 48.02
CA SER A 487 -14.03 -1.80 48.56
C SER A 487 -15.48 -1.87 48.08
N VAL A 488 -15.70 -2.46 46.91
CA VAL A 488 -16.89 -3.29 46.64
C VAL A 488 -16.42 -4.47 45.79
N GLY A 489 -16.48 -5.66 46.36
CA GLY A 489 -16.38 -6.92 45.63
C GLY A 489 -17.71 -7.27 44.99
N TRP A 490 -17.66 -8.03 43.91
CA TRP A 490 -18.74 -8.90 43.49
C TRP A 490 -18.15 -10.28 43.15
N VAL A 491 -18.96 -11.27 43.49
CA VAL A 491 -18.74 -12.73 43.57
C VAL A 491 -18.17 -13.35 42.30
#